data_AF-A0A964E5Z1-F1
#
_entry.id   AF-A0A964E5Z1-F1
#
_cell.length_a   1.000
_cell.length_b   1.000
_cell.length_c   1.000
_cell.angle_alpha   90.00
_cell.angle_beta   90.00
_cell.angle_gamma   90.00
#
_symmetry.space_group_name_H-M   'P 1'
#
loop_
_entity.id
_entity.type
_entity.pdbx_description
1 polymer ?
#
loop_
_entity_poly.entity_id
_entity_poly.type
_entity_poly.pdbx_seq_one_letter_code
_entity_poly.pdbx_strand_id
1 'polypeptide(L)'
;MKHGLLGLLLGTAMLAGCAAPLHPVPTTVEAAGMPNPELALQKSITNVDDEMSELGEMNPTAASAPAVSQPVLADPLQKTVSFTWNGPLDGAVSKLALSVGYTFYVTAPQNAQPLNISISANSETAYQVFQQLGADAGARATVQVDPLHHQVQVIHHA
;
A
#
# COMPACT_ATOMS: atom_id res chain seq x y z
N MET A 1 -45.99 11.96 -49.03
CA MET A 1 -45.67 13.22 -48.34
C MET A 1 -44.42 13.76 -49.05
N LYS A 2 -44.43 14.55 -50.12
CA LYS A 2 -45.15 15.77 -50.52
C LYS A 2 -45.15 16.85 -49.42
N HIS A 3 -44.53 18.00 -49.75
CA HIS A 3 -44.55 19.30 -49.04
C HIS A 3 -43.46 19.59 -47.98
N GLY A 4 -42.18 19.45 -48.35
CA GLY A 4 -41.07 20.14 -47.67
C GLY A 4 -40.30 21.13 -48.58
N LEU A 5 -40.64 21.19 -49.87
CA LEU A 5 -40.18 22.22 -50.81
C LEU A 5 -41.18 23.38 -50.80
N LEU A 6 -41.13 24.22 -49.76
CA LEU A 6 -41.66 25.59 -49.80
C LEU A 6 -41.29 26.29 -48.49
N GLY A 7 -40.53 27.38 -48.54
CA GLY A 7 -40.09 28.10 -47.34
C GLY A 7 -38.57 28.09 -47.22
N LEU A 8 -37.83 28.57 -48.23
CA LEU A 8 -37.87 30.00 -48.54
C LEU A 8 -37.76 30.84 -47.26
N LEU A 9 -36.65 30.65 -46.56
CA LEU A 9 -35.94 31.68 -45.81
C LEU A 9 -34.47 31.29 -46.04
N LEU A 10 -33.90 31.41 -47.25
CA LEU A 10 -33.84 32.65 -48.04
C LEU A 10 -33.84 33.90 -47.13
N GLY A 11 -33.04 33.83 -46.08
CA GLY A 11 -32.78 34.89 -45.13
C GLY A 11 -31.28 35.01 -44.99
N THR A 12 -30.65 35.58 -46.01
CA THR A 12 -29.49 36.47 -45.87
C THR A 12 -28.27 35.83 -45.19
N ALA A 13 -27.35 35.23 -45.95
CA ALA A 13 -26.31 35.99 -46.66
C ALA A 13 -25.54 37.01 -45.77
N MET A 14 -25.27 36.63 -44.51
CA MET A 14 -24.42 37.37 -43.57
C MET A 14 -23.25 36.48 -43.09
N LEU A 15 -22.63 35.73 -44.00
CA LEU A 15 -21.31 35.12 -43.76
C LEU A 15 -20.30 35.61 -44.81
N ALA A 16 -20.18 36.93 -44.93
CA ALA A 16 -18.94 37.56 -45.37
C ALA A 16 -18.15 37.90 -44.11
N GLY A 17 -17.28 37.00 -43.68
CA GLY A 17 -16.50 37.16 -42.46
C GLY A 17 -15.38 36.13 -42.38
N CYS A 18 -14.23 36.53 -42.90
CA CYS A 18 -12.91 35.94 -42.66
C CYS A 18 -12.63 34.59 -43.33
N ALA A 19 -12.53 34.62 -44.66
CA ALA A 19 -11.39 33.95 -45.30
C ALA A 19 -10.10 34.69 -44.87
N ALA A 20 -9.64 34.39 -43.66
CA ALA A 20 -8.28 34.70 -43.23
C ALA A 20 -7.59 33.36 -43.01
N PRO A 21 -6.58 32.98 -43.81
CA PRO A 21 -5.73 31.86 -43.45
C PRO A 21 -5.03 32.23 -42.14
N LEU A 22 -5.34 31.49 -41.08
CA LEU A 22 -4.58 31.54 -39.84
C LEU A 22 -3.13 31.19 -40.19
N HIS A 23 -2.24 32.18 -40.11
CA HIS A 23 -0.81 31.92 -40.13
C HIS A 23 -0.50 30.94 -38.98
N PRO A 24 0.11 29.77 -39.24
CA PRO A 24 0.63 28.96 -38.16
C PRO A 24 1.74 29.77 -37.48
N VAL A 25 1.53 30.09 -36.21
CA VAL A 25 2.58 30.70 -35.36
C VAL A 25 3.68 29.64 -35.21
N PRO A 26 4.91 29.90 -35.70
CA PRO A 26 6.01 28.97 -35.48
C PRO A 26 6.32 28.92 -33.98
N THR A 27 6.16 27.76 -33.35
CA THR A 27 6.43 27.55 -31.91
C THR A 27 7.90 27.38 -31.58
N THR A 28 8.81 27.64 -32.52
CA THR A 28 10.25 27.62 -32.29
C THR A 28 10.81 29.02 -32.50
N VAL A 29 10.75 29.83 -31.44
CA VAL A 29 11.55 31.07 -31.37
C VAL A 29 12.89 30.69 -30.75
N GLU A 30 13.85 30.30 -31.58
CA GLU A 30 15.27 30.43 -31.27
C GLU A 30 15.62 31.92 -31.23
N ALA A 31 15.28 32.59 -30.12
CA ALA A 31 15.82 33.91 -29.83
C ALA A 31 17.27 33.72 -29.35
N ALA A 32 18.23 34.03 -30.23
CA ALA A 32 19.64 34.07 -29.88
C ALA A 32 19.83 34.92 -28.61
N GLY A 33 20.24 34.28 -27.50
CA GLY A 33 20.55 34.92 -26.22
C GLY A 33 19.50 34.79 -25.11
N MET A 34 18.37 34.12 -25.31
CA MET A 34 17.40 33.83 -24.25
C MET A 34 17.25 32.31 -24.03
N PRO A 35 17.37 31.80 -22.79
CA PRO A 35 17.25 30.36 -22.54
C PRO A 35 15.85 29.88 -22.93
N ASN A 36 15.79 28.79 -23.69
CA ASN A 36 14.55 28.16 -24.09
C ASN A 36 13.74 27.80 -22.82
N PRO A 37 12.51 28.32 -22.64
CA PRO A 37 11.72 28.08 -21.43
C PRO A 37 11.38 26.60 -21.24
N GLU A 38 11.20 25.83 -22.32
CA GLU A 38 10.95 24.38 -22.24
C GLU A 38 12.19 23.65 -21.70
N LEU A 39 13.37 24.05 -22.14
CA LEU A 39 14.64 23.48 -21.68
C LEU A 39 14.94 23.89 -20.23
N ALA A 40 14.59 25.12 -19.83
CA ALA A 40 14.68 25.58 -18.45
C ALA A 40 13.71 24.85 -17.52
N LEU A 41 12.48 24.59 -17.98
CA LEU A 41 11.47 23.81 -17.24
C LEU A 41 11.92 22.36 -17.08
N GLN A 42 12.39 21.73 -18.16
CA GLN A 42 12.86 20.34 -18.12
C GLN A 42 14.05 20.19 -17.18
N LYS A 43 15.00 21.14 -17.21
CA LYS A 43 16.11 21.18 -16.26
C LYS A 43 15.66 21.36 -14.82
N SER A 44 14.61 22.16 -14.58
CA SER A 44 14.07 22.38 -13.24
C SER A 44 13.39 21.12 -12.69
N ILE A 45 12.66 20.38 -13.53
CA ILE A 45 12.04 19.11 -13.16
C ILE A 45 13.12 18.09 -12.75
N THR A 46 14.15 17.91 -13.59
CA THR A 46 15.26 17.01 -13.28
C THR A 46 15.97 17.38 -11.97
N ASN A 47 16.21 18.67 -11.73
CA ASN A 47 16.87 19.10 -10.50
C ASN A 47 16.03 18.79 -9.24
N VAL A 48 14.70 18.95 -9.31
CA VAL A 48 13.79 18.62 -8.20
C VAL A 48 13.74 17.11 -7.95
N ASP A 49 13.72 16.29 -9.00
CA ASP A 49 13.76 14.82 -8.87
C ASP A 49 15.08 14.34 -8.23
N ASP A 50 16.23 14.89 -8.64
CA ASP A 50 17.53 14.57 -8.03
C ASP A 50 17.58 14.95 -6.55
N GLU A 51 17.13 16.16 -6.18
CA GLU A 51 17.07 16.57 -4.77
C GLU A 51 16.11 15.71 -3.95
N MET A 52 14.96 15.31 -4.52
CA MET A 52 13.99 14.47 -3.82
C MET A 52 14.47 13.03 -3.67
N SER A 53 15.25 12.52 -4.62
CA SER A 53 15.97 11.25 -4.52
C SER A 53 17.05 11.31 -3.44
N GLU A 54 17.84 12.38 -3.41
CA GLU A 54 18.88 12.59 -2.38
C GLU A 54 18.26 12.63 -0.97
N LEU A 55 17.12 13.31 -0.81
CA LEU A 55 16.36 13.32 0.44
C LEU A 55 15.76 11.94 0.80
N GLY A 56 15.36 11.16 -0.20
CA GLY A 56 14.92 9.77 -0.02
C GLY A 56 16.04 8.85 0.46
N GLU A 57 17.26 9.05 -0.04
CA GLU A 57 18.47 8.35 0.41
C GLU A 57 18.95 8.85 1.79
N MET A 58 18.65 10.10 2.15
CA MET A 58 18.92 10.68 3.47
C MET A 58 17.90 10.27 4.55
N ASN A 59 16.96 9.35 4.29
CA ASN A 59 16.20 8.74 5.37
C ASN A 59 17.20 8.03 6.32
N PRO A 60 17.35 8.47 7.58
CA PRO A 60 18.23 7.79 8.51
C PRO A 60 17.56 6.47 8.90
N THR A 61 17.78 5.43 8.09
CA THR A 61 17.71 4.05 8.57
C THR A 61 18.86 3.92 9.55
N ALA A 62 18.58 4.31 10.79
CA ALA A 62 19.37 4.15 12.01
C ALA A 62 20.88 3.90 11.78
N ALA A 63 21.65 4.98 11.89
CA ALA A 63 23.08 4.90 12.15
C ALA A 63 23.35 3.82 13.20
N SER A 64 24.00 2.74 12.78
CA SER A 64 24.50 1.70 13.66
C SER A 64 25.59 2.30 14.53
N ALA A 65 25.26 2.60 15.79
CA ALA A 65 26.22 2.99 16.81
C ALA A 65 27.20 1.82 17.08
N PRO A 66 28.46 2.11 17.48
CA PRO A 66 29.46 1.06 17.68
C PRO A 66 29.07 0.15 18.85
N ALA A 67 29.34 -1.14 18.65
CA ALA A 67 28.91 -2.25 19.50
C ALA A 67 29.35 -2.11 20.97
N VAL A 68 28.36 -1.94 21.85
CA VAL A 68 28.37 -2.69 23.11
C VAL A 68 27.71 -4.01 22.77
N SER A 69 28.47 -5.11 22.75
CA SER A 69 27.96 -6.46 22.49
C SER A 69 27.08 -6.95 23.64
N GLN A 70 25.95 -6.29 23.85
CA GLN A 70 24.78 -6.96 24.38
C GLN A 70 24.16 -7.67 23.19
N PRO A 71 23.85 -8.98 23.26
CA PRO A 71 23.09 -9.60 22.19
C PRO A 71 21.79 -8.81 22.10
N VAL A 72 21.61 -8.06 20.99
CA VAL A 72 20.32 -7.52 20.62
C VAL A 72 19.44 -8.75 20.43
N LEU A 73 18.75 -9.18 21.49
CA LEU A 73 17.80 -10.27 21.38
C LEU A 73 16.80 -9.80 20.34
N ALA A 74 16.79 -10.48 19.19
CA ALA A 74 15.78 -10.24 18.17
C ALA A 74 14.40 -10.35 18.84
N ASP A 75 13.50 -9.44 18.47
CA ASP A 75 12.12 -9.45 18.96
C ASP A 75 11.55 -10.88 18.82
N PRO A 76 10.89 -11.45 19.85
CA PRO A 76 10.46 -12.85 19.78
C PRO A 76 9.52 -13.14 18.61
N LEU A 77 8.81 -12.13 18.08
CA LEU A 77 7.97 -12.26 16.89
C LEU A 77 8.77 -12.36 15.59
N GLN A 78 10.01 -11.85 15.57
CA GLN A 78 10.94 -11.98 14.45
C GLN A 78 11.67 -13.34 14.44
N LYS A 79 11.52 -14.14 15.51
CA LYS A 79 12.11 -15.46 15.58
C LYS A 79 11.54 -16.36 14.49
N THR A 80 12.42 -16.96 13.70
CA THR A 80 12.06 -17.97 12.71
C THR A 80 11.62 -19.24 13.42
N VAL A 81 10.44 -19.75 13.03
CA VAL A 81 9.82 -20.96 13.57
C VAL A 81 9.37 -21.87 12.42
N SER A 82 9.37 -23.17 12.70
CA SER A 82 8.67 -24.17 11.89
C SER A 82 7.50 -24.66 12.70
N PHE A 83 6.28 -24.45 12.20
CA PHE A 83 5.06 -24.66 12.95
C PHE A 83 4.02 -25.39 12.09
N THR A 84 3.60 -26.57 12.54
CA THR A 84 2.53 -27.34 11.91
C THR A 84 1.42 -27.56 12.92
N TRP A 85 0.19 -27.32 12.47
CA TRP A 85 -1.00 -27.50 13.29
C TRP A 85 -2.19 -27.96 12.46
N ASN A 86 -3.01 -28.82 13.05
CA ASN A 86 -4.32 -29.21 12.55
C ASN A 86 -5.27 -29.36 13.75
N GLY A 87 -6.31 -28.54 13.80
CA GLY A 87 -7.24 -28.53 14.94
C GLY A 87 -7.78 -27.13 15.23
N PRO A 88 -8.28 -26.88 16.45
CA PRO A 88 -8.85 -25.59 16.83
C PRO A 88 -7.85 -24.43 16.71
N LEU A 89 -8.31 -23.27 16.24
CA LEU A 89 -7.55 -22.03 16.10
C LEU A 89 -6.92 -21.61 17.43
N ASP A 90 -7.71 -21.62 18.50
CA ASP A 90 -7.26 -21.23 19.84
C ASP A 90 -6.05 -22.06 20.29
N GLY A 91 -6.06 -23.36 19.98
CA GLY A 91 -4.95 -24.25 20.27
C GLY A 91 -3.70 -23.93 19.45
N ALA A 92 -3.87 -23.55 18.17
CA ALA A 92 -2.77 -23.13 17.31
C ALA A 92 -2.08 -21.88 17.85
N VAL A 93 -2.88 -20.84 18.14
CA VAL A 93 -2.40 -19.54 18.59
C VAL A 93 -1.78 -19.65 19.99
N SER A 94 -2.41 -20.40 20.91
CA SER A 94 -1.86 -20.67 22.24
C SER A 94 -0.50 -21.35 22.16
N LYS A 95 -0.38 -22.42 21.36
CA LYS A 95 0.87 -23.17 21.22
C LYS A 95 1.99 -22.31 20.62
N LEU A 96 1.67 -21.52 19.60
CA LEU A 96 2.64 -20.61 19.00
C LEU A 96 3.06 -19.52 20.00
N ALA A 97 2.11 -18.88 20.69
CA ALA A 97 2.38 -17.85 21.69
C ALA A 97 3.30 -18.36 22.80
N LEU A 98 3.02 -19.54 23.36
CA LEU A 98 3.88 -20.18 24.36
C LEU A 98 5.30 -20.44 23.83
N SER A 99 5.45 -20.83 22.56
CA SER A 99 6.77 -21.09 21.96
C SER A 99 7.65 -19.84 21.81
N VAL A 100 7.04 -18.66 21.71
CA VAL A 100 7.73 -17.37 21.58
C VAL A 100 7.70 -16.54 22.86
N GLY A 101 7.14 -17.07 23.95
CA GLY A 101 7.10 -16.41 25.26
C GLY A 101 6.03 -15.33 25.39
N TYR A 102 4.93 -15.44 24.63
CA TYR A 102 3.77 -14.57 24.72
C TYR A 102 2.66 -15.19 25.57
N THR A 103 1.91 -14.35 26.27
CA THR A 103 0.72 -14.77 27.02
C THR A 103 -0.48 -14.86 26.08
N PHE A 104 -1.34 -15.86 26.26
CA PHE A 104 -2.49 -16.12 25.39
C PHE A 104 -3.84 -15.87 26.08
N TYR A 105 -4.75 -15.22 25.37
CA TYR A 105 -6.12 -14.95 25.81
C TYR A 105 -7.16 -15.26 24.72
N VAL A 106 -8.37 -15.61 25.14
CA VAL A 106 -9.52 -15.82 24.24
C VAL A 106 -10.68 -14.96 24.69
N THR A 107 -11.27 -14.24 23.74
CA THR A 107 -12.56 -13.55 23.88
C THR A 107 -13.55 -14.21 22.96
N ALA A 108 -14.64 -14.74 23.48
CA ALA A 108 -15.65 -15.43 22.68
C ALA A 108 -17.07 -15.20 23.21
N PRO A 109 -18.09 -15.13 22.32
CA PRO A 109 -19.49 -15.15 22.74
C PRO A 109 -19.87 -16.50 23.37
N GLN A 110 -20.94 -16.54 24.16
CA GLN A 110 -21.34 -17.75 24.92
C GLN A 110 -21.57 -19.00 24.05
N ASN A 111 -21.93 -18.81 22.78
CA ASN A 111 -22.23 -19.87 21.82
C ASN A 111 -21.17 -19.99 20.70
N ALA A 112 -19.95 -19.50 20.93
CA ALA A 112 -18.87 -19.61 19.96
C ALA A 112 -18.59 -21.08 19.61
N GLN A 113 -18.59 -21.39 18.31
CA GLN A 113 -18.21 -22.70 17.82
C GLN A 113 -16.69 -22.76 17.59
N PRO A 114 -16.02 -23.86 17.95
CA PRO A 114 -14.60 -24.01 17.68
C PRO A 114 -14.31 -23.93 16.18
N LEU A 115 -13.34 -23.10 15.81
CA LEU A 115 -12.89 -22.94 14.44
C LEU A 115 -11.67 -23.82 14.18
N ASN A 116 -11.82 -24.85 13.35
CA ASN A 116 -10.70 -25.70 12.97
C ASN A 116 -9.94 -25.11 11.78
N ILE A 117 -8.62 -25.12 11.88
CA ILE A 117 -7.70 -24.65 10.84
C ILE A 117 -6.57 -25.67 10.67
N SER A 118 -5.88 -25.55 9.53
CA SER A 118 -4.71 -26.37 9.23
C SER A 118 -3.64 -25.49 8.61
N ILE A 119 -2.49 -25.40 9.26
CA ILE A 119 -1.36 -24.56 8.83
C ILE A 119 -0.07 -25.38 8.87
N SER A 120 0.81 -25.11 7.91
CA SER A 120 2.16 -25.67 7.87
C SER A 120 3.15 -24.59 7.44
N ALA A 121 3.69 -23.89 8.43
CA ALA A 121 4.71 -22.89 8.26
C ALA A 121 6.11 -23.50 8.35
N ASN A 122 6.98 -23.20 7.38
CA ASN A 122 8.34 -23.69 7.33
C ASN A 122 9.31 -22.51 7.26
N SER A 123 10.10 -22.32 8.32
CA SER A 123 11.08 -21.23 8.39
C SER A 123 10.47 -19.83 8.20
N GLU A 124 9.32 -19.57 8.82
CA GLU A 124 8.66 -18.26 8.81
C GLU A 124 8.82 -17.56 10.16
N THR A 125 8.71 -16.24 10.20
CA THR A 125 8.71 -15.52 11.48
C THR A 125 7.44 -15.83 12.26
N ALA A 126 7.52 -15.88 13.59
CA ALA A 126 6.33 -16.12 14.40
C ALA A 126 5.21 -15.09 14.14
N TYR A 127 5.57 -13.83 13.85
CA TYR A 127 4.61 -12.81 13.41
C TYR A 127 3.84 -13.23 12.16
N GLN A 128 4.55 -13.67 11.11
CA GLN A 128 3.92 -14.11 9.86
C GLN A 128 2.98 -15.30 10.10
N VAL A 129 3.37 -16.24 10.96
CA VAL A 129 2.50 -17.37 11.32
C VAL A 129 1.25 -16.89 12.05
N PHE A 130 1.32 -15.93 12.98
CA PHE A 130 0.12 -15.32 13.57
C PHE A 130 -0.76 -14.62 12.55
N GLN A 131 -0.18 -13.92 11.58
CA GLN A 131 -0.93 -13.29 10.50
C GLN A 131 -1.65 -14.32 9.63
N GLN A 132 -0.99 -15.42 9.27
CA GLN A 132 -1.61 -16.52 8.53
C GLN A 132 -2.76 -17.16 9.32
N LEU A 133 -2.58 -17.41 10.62
CA LEU A 133 -3.63 -17.92 11.50
C LEU A 133 -4.85 -16.99 11.53
N GLY A 134 -4.64 -15.67 11.58
CA GLY A 134 -5.72 -14.69 11.50
C GLY A 134 -6.39 -14.65 10.12
N ALA A 135 -5.62 -14.78 9.05
CA ALA A 135 -6.15 -14.83 7.69
C ALA A 135 -7.02 -16.08 7.46
N ASP A 136 -6.56 -17.25 7.92
CA ASP A 136 -7.31 -18.52 7.85
C ASP A 136 -8.58 -18.49 8.70
N ALA A 137 -8.57 -17.73 9.80
CA ALA A 137 -9.75 -17.51 10.63
C ALA A 137 -10.81 -16.65 9.92
N GLY A 138 -10.38 -15.75 9.03
CA GLY A 138 -11.23 -14.88 8.22
C GLY A 138 -12.17 -14.02 9.08
N ALA A 139 -13.44 -13.94 8.68
CA ALA A 139 -14.42 -13.14 9.41
C ALA A 139 -14.88 -13.79 10.74
N ARG A 140 -14.52 -15.04 11.01
CA ARG A 140 -15.04 -15.80 12.16
C ARG A 140 -14.28 -15.52 13.45
N ALA A 141 -13.00 -15.17 13.35
CA ALA A 141 -12.21 -14.75 14.49
C ALA A 141 -11.05 -13.85 14.05
N THR A 142 -10.60 -12.98 14.94
CA THR A 142 -9.42 -12.12 14.75
C THR A 142 -8.31 -12.55 15.69
N VAL A 143 -7.08 -12.69 15.17
CA VAL A 143 -5.87 -12.90 15.96
C VAL A 143 -5.19 -11.55 16.13
N GLN A 144 -5.17 -11.04 17.36
CA GLN A 144 -4.52 -9.78 17.71
C GLN A 144 -3.22 -10.05 18.46
N VAL A 145 -2.13 -9.43 18.02
CA VAL A 145 -0.81 -9.51 18.67
C VAL A 145 -0.51 -8.13 19.27
N ASP A 146 -0.17 -8.11 20.55
CA ASP A 146 0.30 -6.93 21.27
C ASP A 146 1.77 -7.14 21.66
N PRO A 147 2.71 -6.58 20.88
CA PRO A 147 4.13 -6.71 21.17
C PRO A 147 4.56 -5.98 22.45
N LEU A 148 3.88 -4.90 22.83
CA LEU A 148 4.27 -4.07 23.98
C LEU A 148 3.97 -4.78 25.30
N HIS A 149 2.83 -5.47 25.37
CA HIS A 149 2.43 -6.22 26.57
C HIS A 149 2.83 -7.71 26.53
N HIS A 150 3.44 -8.18 25.44
CA HIS A 150 3.77 -9.59 25.20
C HIS A 150 2.52 -10.49 25.26
N GLN A 151 1.45 -10.07 24.58
CA GLN A 151 0.16 -10.76 24.60
C GLN A 151 -0.32 -11.10 23.19
N VAL A 152 -0.99 -12.25 23.06
CA VAL A 152 -1.74 -12.64 21.87
C VAL A 152 -3.15 -12.99 22.28
N GLN A 153 -4.13 -12.50 21.52
CA GLN A 153 -5.54 -12.70 21.78
C GLN A 153 -6.25 -13.26 20.55
N VAL A 154 -7.14 -14.22 20.76
CA VAL A 154 -8.13 -14.63 19.74
C VAL A 154 -9.49 -14.07 20.12
N ILE A 155 -10.09 -13.33 19.21
CA ILE A 155 -11.42 -12.72 19.36
C ILE A 155 -12.37 -13.43 18.41
N HIS A 156 -13.28 -14.25 18.94
CA HIS A 156 -14.31 -14.92 18.14
C HIS A 156 -15.48 -13.99 17.86
N HIS A 157 -15.98 -14.03 16.64
CA HIS A 157 -17.13 -13.26 16.20
C HIS A 157 -18.38 -14.15 16.18
N ALA A 158 -19.56 -13.54 16.36
CA ALA A 158 -20.85 -14.22 16.38
C ALA A 158 -21.45 -14.37 14.97
#